data_AF-A0A6I4P1F1-F1
#
_entry.id   AF-A0A6I4P1F1-F1
#
_cell.length_a   1.000
_cell.length_b   1.000
_cell.length_c   1.000
_cell.angle_alpha   90.00
_cell.angle_beta   90.00
_cell.angle_gamma   90.00
#
_symmetry.space_group_name_H-M   'P 1'
#
loop_
_entity.id
_entity.type
_entity.pdbx_description
1 polymer ?
#
loop_
_entity_poly.entity_id
_entity_poly.type
_entity_poly.pdbx_seq_one_letter_code
_entity_poly.pdbx_strand_id
1 'polypeptide(L)'
;ALAAAAVAAVLAVLAVAGSAFADAARPLVRGSGDAPSRVGRGLALGGLALLVVAAAVAFWQLRRYGSPVVADAAGTPHVDPLGVLAPVLALLALTALALLLNRPVAALFERVARRGRGLVPALPMRWLARRPGLYSAASFVAMLGVGGLTFAALLSGGWSALDARTAAVATGGEVRVVGTADASVDAIADAHGAAVLRSDVRVGGDPATLIALPASELGTVAPGTLEHPAEVAAALAPESSGAEAPLPVAVDAALAELAGVGVGDGFDLGIGAVNRLVPAEVAVVLPAVPGAGAPAVLADLDAFEAALSVAGGAAPPATERWLAADDPTAAAAAIDAARPSGS
;
A
#
# COMPACT_ATOMS: atom_id res chain seq x y z
N ALA A 1 -4.59 -20.66 -18.90
CA ALA A 1 -4.03 -19.48 -19.60
C ALA A 1 -2.80 -18.90 -18.87
N LEU A 2 -2.88 -18.66 -17.55
CA LEU A 2 -1.79 -18.10 -16.74
C LEU A 2 -0.46 -18.90 -16.80
N ALA A 3 -0.52 -20.23 -16.66
CA ALA A 3 0.65 -21.10 -16.75
C ALA A 3 1.36 -21.01 -18.12
N ALA A 4 0.60 -20.88 -19.22
CA ALA A 4 1.17 -20.77 -20.56
C ALA A 4 1.87 -19.42 -20.78
N ALA A 5 1.34 -18.34 -20.22
CA ALA A 5 1.96 -17.01 -20.30
C ALA A 5 3.19 -16.90 -19.40
N ALA A 6 3.21 -17.53 -18.22
CA ALA A 6 4.40 -17.60 -17.37
C ALA A 6 5.54 -18.38 -18.05
N VAL A 7 5.21 -19.52 -18.67
CA VAL A 7 6.17 -20.30 -19.47
C VAL A 7 6.69 -19.48 -20.66
N ALA A 8 5.83 -18.75 -21.37
CA ALA A 8 6.24 -17.89 -22.48
C ALA A 8 7.18 -16.76 -22.04
N ALA A 9 6.93 -16.15 -20.88
CA ALA A 9 7.80 -15.12 -20.32
C ALA A 9 9.18 -15.68 -19.93
N VAL A 10 9.22 -16.83 -19.25
CA VAL A 10 10.48 -17.53 -18.91
C VAL A 10 11.25 -17.89 -20.18
N LEU A 11 10.58 -18.41 -21.20
CA LEU A 11 11.21 -18.74 -22.49
C LEU A 11 11.75 -17.50 -23.21
N ALA A 12 11.06 -16.36 -23.13
CA ALA A 12 11.54 -15.09 -23.69
C ALA A 12 12.79 -14.60 -22.96
N VAL A 13 12.82 -14.66 -21.62
CA VAL A 13 13.99 -14.31 -20.82
C VAL A 13 15.18 -15.23 -21.13
N LEU A 14 14.96 -16.54 -21.19
CA LEU A 14 15.99 -17.53 -21.55
C LEU A 14 16.49 -17.34 -22.99
N ALA A 15 15.62 -16.99 -23.93
CA ALA A 15 16.02 -16.72 -25.31
C ALA A 15 16.90 -15.46 -25.42
N VAL A 16 16.54 -14.38 -24.71
CA VAL A 16 17.33 -13.14 -24.69
C VAL A 16 18.67 -13.37 -23.97
N ALA A 17 18.66 -13.96 -22.77
CA ALA A 17 19.88 -14.26 -22.01
C ALA A 17 20.78 -15.27 -22.73
N GLY A 18 20.19 -16.32 -23.32
CA GLY A 18 20.90 -17.32 -24.10
C GLY A 18 21.52 -16.74 -25.37
N SER A 19 20.84 -15.82 -26.06
CA SER A 19 21.41 -15.14 -27.23
C SER A 19 22.59 -14.22 -26.85
N ALA A 20 22.48 -13.50 -25.74
CA ALA A 20 23.55 -12.65 -25.22
C ALA A 20 24.76 -13.47 -24.75
N PHE A 21 24.53 -14.61 -24.10
CA PHE A 21 25.58 -15.52 -23.64
C PHE A 21 26.26 -16.24 -24.81
N ALA A 22 25.49 -16.71 -25.80
CA ALA A 22 26.02 -17.35 -27.00
C ALA A 22 26.86 -16.39 -27.84
N ASP A 23 26.54 -15.10 -27.87
CA ASP A 23 27.37 -14.09 -28.53
C ASP A 23 28.63 -13.75 -27.71
N ALA A 24 28.58 -13.85 -26.37
CA ALA A 24 29.74 -13.66 -25.50
C ALA A 24 30.72 -14.86 -25.49
N ALA A 25 30.21 -16.08 -25.68
CA ALA A 25 30.99 -17.33 -25.61
C ALA A 25 31.69 -17.72 -26.93
N ARG A 26 31.47 -16.97 -28.03
CA ARG A 26 32.09 -17.29 -29.32
C ARG A 26 33.61 -17.06 -29.29
N PRO A 27 34.43 -18.06 -29.66
CA PRO A 27 35.87 -17.89 -29.77
C PRO A 27 36.20 -16.88 -30.88
N LEU A 28 37.07 -15.92 -30.56
CA LEU A 28 37.49 -14.84 -31.46
C LEU A 28 38.39 -15.39 -32.58
N VAL A 29 37.78 -15.94 -33.63
CA VAL A 29 38.50 -16.36 -34.83
C VAL A 29 38.75 -15.13 -35.71
N ARG A 30 40.02 -14.84 -35.94
CA ARG A 30 40.47 -13.67 -36.71
C ARG A 30 40.25 -13.93 -38.20
N GLY A 31 39.30 -13.22 -38.82
CA GLY A 31 39.18 -13.18 -40.30
C GLY A 31 37.78 -13.41 -40.87
N SER A 32 36.80 -13.84 -40.09
CA SER A 32 35.40 -13.87 -40.55
C SER A 32 34.75 -12.52 -40.30
N GLY A 33 34.40 -11.80 -41.37
CA GLY A 33 33.53 -10.64 -41.26
C GLY A 33 32.19 -11.06 -40.66
N ASP A 34 31.94 -10.65 -39.42
CA ASP A 34 30.72 -10.95 -38.67
C ASP A 34 29.49 -10.27 -39.32
N ALA A 35 28.85 -10.96 -40.24
CA ALA A 35 27.42 -10.78 -40.45
C ALA A 35 26.72 -11.61 -39.37
N PRO A 36 26.00 -11.00 -38.41
CA PRO A 36 25.11 -11.75 -37.53
C PRO A 36 24.22 -12.60 -38.43
N SER A 37 24.18 -13.92 -38.20
CA SER A 37 23.27 -14.78 -38.94
C SER A 37 21.88 -14.15 -38.82
N ARG A 38 21.19 -13.96 -39.95
CA ARG A 38 19.88 -13.28 -39.98
C ARG A 38 18.92 -13.90 -38.95
N VAL A 39 19.09 -15.19 -38.72
CA VAL A 39 18.41 -16.01 -37.70
C VAL A 39 18.66 -15.50 -36.28
N GLY A 40 19.92 -15.26 -35.86
CA GLY A 40 20.23 -14.77 -34.51
C GLY A 40 19.66 -13.38 -34.22
N ARG A 41 19.68 -12.49 -35.22
CA ARG A 41 19.09 -11.15 -35.10
C ARG A 41 17.55 -11.20 -34.99
N GLY A 42 16.92 -12.10 -35.76
CA GLY A 42 15.48 -12.32 -35.69
C GLY A 42 15.04 -12.87 -34.34
N LEU A 43 15.83 -13.81 -33.77
CA LEU A 43 15.53 -14.44 -32.48
C LEU A 43 15.65 -13.45 -31.30
N ALA A 44 16.66 -12.57 -31.32
CA ALA A 44 16.81 -11.52 -30.31
C ALA A 44 15.70 -10.45 -30.37
N LEU A 45 15.32 -10.01 -31.58
CA LEU A 45 14.23 -9.04 -31.76
C LEU A 45 12.86 -9.65 -31.40
N GLY A 46 12.63 -10.92 -31.78
CA GLY A 46 11.42 -11.65 -31.41
C GLY A 46 11.32 -11.88 -29.91
N GLY A 47 12.41 -12.27 -29.25
CA GLY A 47 12.49 -12.42 -27.79
C GLY A 47 12.22 -11.12 -27.04
N LEU A 48 12.79 -9.99 -27.51
CA LEU A 48 12.51 -8.66 -26.95
C LEU A 48 11.03 -8.29 -27.12
N ALA A 49 10.46 -8.48 -28.31
CA ALA A 49 9.06 -8.15 -28.57
C ALA A 49 8.12 -8.97 -27.66
N LEU A 50 8.37 -10.28 -27.52
CA LEU A 50 7.64 -11.14 -26.58
C LEU A 50 7.76 -10.67 -25.14
N LEU A 51 8.96 -10.30 -24.68
CA LEU A 51 9.20 -9.81 -23.33
C LEU A 51 8.45 -8.50 -23.05
N VAL A 52 8.47 -7.56 -24.00
CA VAL A 52 7.74 -6.28 -23.90
C VAL A 52 6.23 -6.52 -23.86
N VAL A 53 5.70 -7.40 -24.72
CA VAL A 53 4.27 -7.75 -24.71
C VAL A 53 3.89 -8.41 -23.38
N ALA A 54 4.69 -9.36 -22.89
CA ALA A 54 4.45 -10.02 -21.60
C ALA A 54 4.44 -9.00 -20.45
N ALA A 55 5.41 -8.09 -20.41
CA ALA A 55 5.46 -7.02 -19.41
C ALA A 55 4.24 -6.08 -19.48
N ALA A 56 3.83 -5.69 -20.70
CA ALA A 56 2.67 -4.82 -20.90
C ALA A 56 1.35 -5.49 -20.46
N VAL A 57 1.18 -6.78 -20.77
CA VAL A 57 0.01 -7.56 -20.35
C VAL A 57 -0.02 -7.72 -18.82
N ALA A 58 1.10 -8.10 -18.21
CA ALA A 58 1.19 -8.26 -16.76
C ALA A 58 0.90 -6.93 -16.02
N PHE A 59 1.44 -5.82 -16.51
CA PHE A 59 1.18 -4.48 -15.96
C PHE A 59 -0.28 -4.04 -16.17
N TRP A 60 -0.87 -4.35 -17.33
CA TRP A 60 -2.27 -4.06 -17.60
C TRP A 60 -3.21 -4.82 -16.68
N GLN A 61 -2.94 -6.11 -16.43
CA GLN A 61 -3.70 -6.92 -15.47
C GLN A 61 -3.59 -6.34 -14.06
N LEU A 62 -2.38 -6.04 -13.59
CA LEU A 62 -2.18 -5.46 -12.27
C LEU A 62 -2.99 -4.17 -12.07
N ARG A 63 -3.02 -3.27 -13.08
CA ARG A 63 -3.81 -2.03 -13.01
C ARG A 63 -5.32 -2.24 -13.08
N ARG A 64 -5.79 -3.30 -13.77
CA ARG A 64 -7.21 -3.63 -13.89
C ARG A 64 -7.76 -4.30 -12.63
N TYR A 65 -6.99 -5.19 -12.02
CA TYR A 65 -7.43 -6.00 -10.88
C TYR A 65 -7.09 -5.38 -9.52
N GLY A 66 -6.12 -4.47 -9.44
CA GLY A 66 -5.77 -3.71 -8.23
C GLY A 66 -5.09 -4.55 -7.12
N SER A 67 -5.35 -5.86 -7.08
CA SER A 67 -4.74 -6.83 -6.18
C SER A 67 -4.24 -8.04 -6.98
N PRO A 68 -3.07 -8.62 -6.64
CA PRO A 68 -2.61 -9.90 -7.20
C PRO A 68 -3.47 -11.09 -6.75
N VAL A 69 -4.39 -10.91 -5.80
CA VAL A 69 -5.29 -11.96 -5.32
C VAL A 69 -6.57 -11.95 -6.16
N VAL A 70 -6.76 -13.02 -6.93
CA VAL A 70 -7.93 -13.21 -7.79
C VAL A 70 -8.71 -14.41 -7.26
N ALA A 71 -10.03 -14.29 -7.20
CA ALA A 71 -10.88 -15.42 -6.83
C ALA A 71 -10.96 -16.43 -7.99
N ASP A 72 -10.76 -17.71 -7.69
CA ASP A 72 -11.02 -18.79 -8.66
C ASP A 72 -12.53 -18.94 -8.89
N ALA A 73 -12.93 -19.73 -9.90
CA ALA A 73 -14.34 -20.04 -10.18
C ALA A 73 -15.08 -20.71 -9.01
N ALA A 74 -14.33 -21.26 -8.04
CA ALA A 74 -14.84 -21.82 -6.79
C ALA A 74 -14.91 -20.81 -5.63
N GLY A 75 -14.59 -19.52 -5.87
CA GLY A 75 -14.60 -18.46 -4.86
C GLY A 75 -13.40 -18.46 -3.91
N THR A 76 -12.41 -19.34 -4.12
CA THR A 76 -11.20 -19.39 -3.29
C THR A 76 -10.18 -18.34 -3.76
N PRO A 77 -9.61 -17.53 -2.86
CA PRO A 77 -8.59 -16.55 -3.22
C PRO A 77 -7.30 -17.27 -3.62
N HIS A 78 -6.79 -16.98 -4.82
CA HIS A 78 -5.50 -17.45 -5.31
C HIS A 78 -4.63 -16.27 -5.77
N VAL A 79 -3.31 -16.40 -5.62
CA VAL A 79 -2.35 -15.37 -6.05
C VAL A 79 -2.02 -15.58 -7.52
N ASP A 80 -2.30 -14.58 -8.36
CA ASP A 80 -1.93 -14.61 -9.79
C ASP A 80 -0.40 -14.46 -9.95
N PRO A 81 0.31 -15.49 -10.42
CA PRO A 81 1.76 -15.44 -10.56
C PRO A 81 2.24 -14.42 -11.61
N LEU A 82 1.42 -14.08 -12.62
CA LEU A 82 1.82 -13.10 -13.64
C LEU A 82 1.72 -11.67 -13.11
N GLY A 83 0.70 -11.37 -12.31
CA GLY A 83 0.58 -10.09 -11.63
C GLY A 83 1.77 -9.83 -10.68
N VAL A 84 2.19 -10.87 -9.94
CA VAL A 84 3.34 -10.80 -9.03
C VAL A 84 4.66 -10.55 -9.77
N LEU A 85 4.84 -11.16 -10.94
CA LEU A 85 6.07 -11.01 -11.75
C LEU A 85 6.09 -9.76 -12.63
N ALA A 86 4.99 -8.99 -12.71
CA ALA A 86 4.88 -7.81 -13.54
C ALA A 86 6.05 -6.81 -13.41
N PRO A 87 6.50 -6.42 -12.19
CA PRO A 87 7.62 -5.47 -12.06
C PRO A 87 8.96 -6.05 -12.54
N VAL A 88 9.19 -7.36 -12.33
CA VAL A 88 10.40 -8.04 -12.80
C VAL A 88 10.43 -8.09 -14.33
N LEU A 89 9.31 -8.43 -14.96
CA LEU A 89 9.18 -8.45 -16.42
C LEU A 89 9.36 -7.06 -17.02
N ALA A 90 8.83 -6.03 -16.38
CA ALA A 90 9.02 -4.64 -16.79
C ALA A 90 10.49 -4.21 -16.72
N LEU A 91 11.20 -4.55 -15.63
CA LEU A 91 12.65 -4.29 -15.49
C LEU A 91 13.46 -4.98 -16.58
N LEU A 92 13.18 -6.26 -16.84
CA LEU A 92 13.86 -7.02 -17.89
C LEU A 92 13.57 -6.43 -19.28
N ALA A 93 12.32 -6.07 -19.56
CA ALA A 93 11.93 -5.43 -20.82
C ALA A 93 12.64 -4.08 -21.01
N LEU A 94 12.68 -3.23 -19.97
CA LEU A 94 13.35 -1.93 -20.01
C LEU A 94 14.87 -2.07 -20.18
N THR A 95 15.49 -3.04 -19.50
CA THR A 95 16.93 -3.28 -19.62
C THR A 95 17.28 -3.78 -21.02
N ALA A 96 16.47 -4.68 -21.58
CA ALA A 96 16.66 -5.16 -22.95
C ALA A 96 16.37 -4.06 -24.00
N LEU A 97 15.39 -3.19 -23.76
CA LEU A 97 15.11 -2.02 -24.60
C LEU A 97 16.26 -1.00 -24.55
N ALA A 98 16.87 -0.77 -23.38
CA ALA A 98 18.02 0.11 -23.22
C ALA A 98 19.24 -0.36 -24.04
N LEU A 99 19.47 -1.68 -24.13
CA LEU A 99 20.50 -2.24 -25.02
C LEU A 99 20.23 -1.93 -26.50
N LEU A 100 18.96 -1.96 -26.93
CA LEU A 100 18.58 -1.63 -28.30
C LEU A 100 18.81 -0.13 -28.60
N LEU A 101 18.55 0.73 -27.62
CA LEU A 101 18.79 2.18 -27.70
C LEU A 101 20.28 2.55 -27.74
N ASN A 102 21.17 1.65 -27.37
CA ASN A 102 22.60 1.94 -27.32
C ASN A 102 23.18 2.31 -28.71
N ARG A 103 22.67 1.69 -29.79
CA ARG A 103 23.05 2.01 -31.18
C ARG A 103 22.62 3.42 -31.62
N PRO A 104 21.33 3.81 -31.55
CA PRO A 104 20.93 5.15 -31.94
C PRO A 104 21.54 6.24 -31.05
N VAL A 105 21.73 5.96 -29.75
CA VAL A 105 22.41 6.88 -28.82
C VAL A 105 23.86 7.08 -29.23
N ALA A 106 24.59 6.00 -29.53
CA ALA A 106 25.96 6.11 -30.06
C ALA A 106 26.02 6.88 -31.37
N ALA A 107 25.07 6.66 -32.29
CA ALA A 107 24.99 7.40 -33.56
C ALA A 107 24.69 8.90 -33.34
N LEU A 108 23.86 9.23 -32.35
CA LEU A 108 23.58 10.60 -31.95
C LEU A 108 24.84 11.27 -31.39
N PHE A 109 25.53 10.60 -30.47
CA PHE A 109 26.82 11.07 -29.95
C PHE A 109 27.86 11.21 -31.06
N GLU A 110 27.87 10.32 -32.05
CA GLU A 110 28.76 10.44 -33.20
C GLU A 110 28.40 11.64 -34.09
N ARG A 111 27.10 11.94 -34.29
CA ARG A 111 26.67 13.17 -35.01
C ARG A 111 27.04 14.44 -34.26
N VAL A 112 26.93 14.43 -32.94
CA VAL A 112 27.28 15.57 -32.08
C VAL A 112 28.80 15.73 -32.00
N ALA A 113 29.55 14.64 -31.83
CA ALA A 113 31.00 14.63 -31.82
C ALA A 113 31.59 15.04 -33.18
N ARG A 114 30.93 14.70 -34.30
CA ARG A 114 31.29 15.19 -35.65
C ARG A 114 31.20 16.72 -35.80
N ARG A 115 30.43 17.41 -34.94
CA ARG A 115 30.42 18.88 -34.88
C ARG A 115 31.59 19.46 -34.06
N GLY A 116 32.21 18.67 -33.19
CA GLY A 116 33.35 19.11 -32.36
C GLY A 116 34.69 18.90 -33.05
N ARG A 117 35.55 19.93 -33.08
CA ARG A 117 36.94 19.80 -33.55
C ARG A 117 37.83 19.30 -32.41
N GLY A 118 37.89 17.99 -32.21
CA GLY A 118 38.77 17.39 -31.18
C GLY A 118 39.04 15.91 -31.43
N LEU A 119 40.24 15.58 -31.92
CA LEU A 119 40.71 14.22 -32.25
C LEU A 119 41.18 13.40 -31.03
N VAL A 120 40.94 13.87 -29.81
CA VAL A 120 41.54 13.32 -28.59
C VAL A 120 40.93 11.99 -28.10
N PRO A 121 39.65 11.60 -28.33
CA PRO A 121 39.14 10.32 -27.80
C PRO A 121 39.35 9.11 -28.72
N ALA A 122 40.11 9.23 -29.81
CA ALA A 122 40.15 8.20 -30.87
C ALA A 122 40.85 6.88 -30.47
N LEU A 123 41.80 6.92 -29.54
CA LEU A 123 42.55 5.73 -29.10
C LEU A 123 41.75 4.77 -28.20
N PRO A 124 41.08 5.21 -27.10
CA PRO A 124 40.28 4.31 -26.27
C PRO A 124 39.06 3.72 -27.01
N MET A 125 38.44 4.48 -27.92
CA MET A 125 37.31 4.00 -28.75
C MET A 125 37.67 2.80 -29.63
N ARG A 126 38.93 2.69 -30.07
CA ARG A 126 39.41 1.54 -30.86
C ARG A 126 39.53 0.25 -30.05
N TRP A 127 39.71 0.34 -28.74
CA TRP A 127 39.71 -0.83 -27.85
C TRP A 127 38.28 -1.34 -27.60
N LEU A 128 37.33 -0.41 -27.45
CA LEU A 128 35.91 -0.71 -27.28
C LEU A 128 35.30 -1.39 -28.52
N ALA A 129 35.64 -0.91 -29.72
CA ALA A 129 35.12 -1.44 -30.98
C ALA A 129 35.58 -2.88 -31.28
N ARG A 130 36.66 -3.36 -30.66
CA ARG A 130 37.23 -4.69 -30.91
C ARG A 130 36.63 -5.81 -30.06
N ARG A 131 35.84 -5.49 -29.02
CA ARG A 131 35.23 -6.50 -28.11
C ARG A 131 33.75 -6.21 -27.81
N PRO A 132 32.88 -6.04 -28.82
CA PRO A 132 31.50 -5.60 -28.62
C PRO A 132 30.66 -6.52 -27.71
N GLY A 133 30.89 -7.84 -27.74
CA GLY A 133 30.15 -8.80 -26.92
C GLY A 133 30.40 -8.66 -25.41
N LEU A 134 31.65 -8.45 -25.00
CA LEU A 134 32.02 -8.34 -23.58
C LEU A 134 31.47 -7.07 -22.93
N TYR A 135 31.46 -5.95 -23.67
CA TYR A 135 30.94 -4.69 -23.15
C TYR A 135 29.41 -4.69 -23.09
N SER A 136 28.71 -5.32 -24.05
CA SER A 136 27.25 -5.41 -24.00
C SER A 136 26.76 -6.22 -22.80
N ALA A 137 27.41 -7.35 -22.51
CA ALA A 137 27.07 -8.17 -21.36
C ALA A 137 27.35 -7.43 -20.03
N ALA A 138 28.52 -6.79 -19.91
CA ALA A 138 28.86 -6.00 -18.73
C ALA A 138 27.90 -4.82 -18.51
N SER A 139 27.53 -4.09 -19.58
CA SER A 139 26.56 -3.00 -19.51
C SER A 139 25.16 -3.49 -19.15
N PHE A 140 24.72 -4.65 -19.66
CA PHE A 140 23.42 -5.24 -19.29
C PHE A 140 23.37 -5.57 -17.79
N VAL A 141 24.39 -6.25 -17.27
CA VAL A 141 24.47 -6.58 -15.85
C VAL A 141 24.51 -5.31 -14.99
N ALA A 142 25.28 -4.30 -15.40
CA ALA A 142 25.33 -3.02 -14.70
C ALA A 142 23.97 -2.30 -14.69
N MET A 143 23.29 -2.23 -15.85
CA MET A 143 21.97 -1.61 -15.95
C MET A 143 20.92 -2.38 -15.14
N LEU A 144 20.95 -3.72 -15.18
CA LEU A 144 20.05 -4.56 -14.39
C LEU A 144 20.29 -4.38 -12.89
N GLY A 145 21.55 -4.33 -12.47
CA GLY A 145 21.92 -4.08 -11.07
C GLY A 145 21.45 -2.71 -10.60
N VAL A 146 21.75 -1.64 -11.36
CA VAL A 146 21.31 -0.28 -11.03
C VAL A 146 19.79 -0.18 -11.03
N GLY A 147 19.11 -0.68 -12.07
CA GLY A 147 17.66 -0.68 -12.16
C GLY A 147 16.98 -1.47 -11.05
N GLY A 148 17.53 -2.63 -10.70
CA GLY A 148 17.05 -3.44 -9.56
C GLY A 148 17.22 -2.74 -8.22
N LEU A 149 18.36 -2.07 -7.99
CA LEU A 149 18.60 -1.28 -6.78
C LEU A 149 17.67 -0.06 -6.70
N THR A 150 17.46 0.66 -7.80
CA THR A 150 16.51 1.78 -7.86
C THR A 150 15.09 1.30 -7.59
N PHE A 151 14.69 0.18 -8.19
CA PHE A 151 13.37 -0.41 -7.94
C PHE A 151 13.20 -0.84 -6.48
N ALA A 152 14.20 -1.50 -5.89
CA ALA A 152 14.17 -1.89 -4.48
C ALA A 152 14.05 -0.67 -3.55
N ALA A 153 14.76 0.43 -3.86
CA ALA A 153 14.67 1.67 -3.10
C ALA A 153 13.27 2.31 -3.20
N LEU A 154 12.67 2.34 -4.40
CA LEU A 154 11.31 2.84 -4.60
C LEU A 154 10.28 1.98 -3.87
N LEU A 155 10.43 0.65 -3.94
CA LEU A 155 9.53 -0.28 -3.29
C LEU A 155 9.63 -0.19 -1.76
N SER A 156 10.84 0.02 -1.21
CA SER A 156 11.05 0.23 0.22
C SER A 156 10.20 1.39 0.76
N GLY A 157 10.16 2.52 0.04
CA GLY A 157 9.35 3.66 0.44
C GLY A 157 7.84 3.36 0.45
N GLY A 158 7.37 2.56 -0.52
CA GLY A 158 5.98 2.12 -0.59
C GLY A 158 5.57 1.18 0.55
N TRP A 159 6.44 0.23 0.91
CA TRP A 159 6.21 -0.67 2.05
C TRP A 159 6.13 0.09 3.37
N SER A 160 7.06 1.01 3.62
CA SER A 160 7.02 1.81 4.86
C SER A 160 5.74 2.64 4.97
N ALA A 161 5.24 3.19 3.86
CA ALA A 161 3.98 3.94 3.86
C ALA A 161 2.76 3.03 4.08
N LEU A 162 2.77 1.80 3.56
CA LEU A 162 1.71 0.81 3.81
C LEU A 162 1.72 0.33 5.25
N ASP A 163 2.88 0.01 5.81
CA ASP A 163 3.05 -0.42 7.20
C ASP A 163 2.58 0.67 8.17
N ALA A 164 2.91 1.94 7.89
CA ALA A 164 2.42 3.06 8.70
C ALA A 164 0.88 3.17 8.68
N ARG A 165 0.25 2.93 7.52
CA ARG A 165 -1.22 2.97 7.38
C ARG A 165 -1.90 1.79 8.06
N THR A 166 -1.36 0.57 7.90
CA THR A 166 -1.93 -0.61 8.57
C THR A 166 -1.77 -0.51 10.09
N ALA A 167 -0.64 0.03 10.57
CA ALA A 167 -0.45 0.37 11.96
C ALA A 167 -1.51 1.38 12.42
N ALA A 168 -1.67 2.51 11.74
CA ALA A 168 -2.65 3.55 12.08
C ALA A 168 -4.10 3.02 12.12
N VAL A 169 -4.49 2.14 11.19
CA VAL A 169 -5.81 1.49 11.21
C VAL A 169 -5.94 0.55 12.41
N ALA A 170 -4.89 -0.19 12.77
CA ALA A 170 -4.91 -1.11 13.91
C ALA A 170 -4.89 -0.40 15.27
N THR A 171 -4.19 0.74 15.39
CA THR A 171 -4.11 1.54 16.61
C THR A 171 -5.23 2.58 16.72
N GLY A 172 -5.89 2.94 15.61
CA GLY A 172 -6.91 3.99 15.56
C GLY A 172 -6.35 5.39 15.29
N GLY A 173 -5.03 5.55 15.32
CA GLY A 173 -4.31 6.80 15.07
C GLY A 173 -2.81 6.53 15.03
N GLU A 174 -1.98 7.55 14.86
CA GLU A 174 -0.52 7.34 14.76
C GLU A 174 0.09 6.90 16.09
N VAL A 175 -0.38 7.46 17.20
CA VAL A 175 -0.02 7.02 18.56
C VAL A 175 -1.29 6.84 19.38
N ARG A 176 -1.42 5.69 20.03
CA ARG A 176 -2.52 5.38 20.96
C ARG A 176 -2.00 5.22 22.37
N VAL A 177 -2.51 6.05 23.27
CA VAL A 177 -2.19 6.00 24.70
C VAL A 177 -3.36 5.39 25.44
N VAL A 178 -3.11 4.25 26.09
CA VAL A 178 -4.14 3.49 26.84
C VAL A 178 -4.02 3.79 28.32
N GLY A 179 -5.15 3.91 29.00
CA GLY A 179 -5.23 4.11 30.45
C GLY A 179 -5.24 5.59 30.87
N THR A 180 -5.22 6.52 29.92
CA THR A 180 -5.42 7.95 30.16
C THR A 180 -6.04 8.62 28.94
N ALA A 181 -6.90 9.60 29.20
CA ALA A 181 -7.45 10.52 28.19
C ALA A 181 -6.96 11.97 28.39
N ASP A 182 -5.98 12.18 29.28
CA ASP A 182 -5.52 13.52 29.67
C ASP A 182 -4.84 14.27 28.51
N ALA A 183 -5.26 15.52 28.30
CA ALA A 183 -4.70 16.42 27.29
C ALA A 183 -3.25 16.84 27.58
N SER A 184 -2.74 16.63 28.79
CA SER A 184 -1.32 16.86 29.10
C SER A 184 -0.38 16.03 28.22
N VAL A 185 -0.86 14.87 27.73
CA VAL A 185 -0.12 13.98 26.84
C VAL A 185 0.15 14.64 25.48
N ASP A 186 -0.75 15.50 24.99
CA ASP A 186 -0.58 16.23 23.72
C ASP A 186 0.64 17.14 23.77
N ALA A 187 0.79 17.87 24.89
CA ALA A 187 1.91 18.77 25.10
C ALA A 187 3.24 18.02 25.27
N ILE A 188 3.22 16.82 25.86
CA ILE A 188 4.40 15.96 26.00
C ILE A 188 4.84 15.42 24.62
N ALA A 189 3.87 15.10 23.77
CA ALA A 189 4.08 14.53 22.46
C ALA A 189 4.28 15.58 21.35
N ASP A 190 4.07 16.87 21.63
CA ASP A 190 3.95 17.94 20.63
C ASP A 190 2.97 17.55 19.51
N ALA A 191 1.81 17.03 19.91
CA ALA A 191 0.85 16.35 19.04
C ALA A 191 -0.58 16.88 19.23
N HIS A 192 -1.45 16.64 18.25
CA HIS A 192 -2.88 16.88 18.41
C HIS A 192 -3.58 15.60 18.85
N GLY A 193 -4.35 15.66 19.94
CA GLY A 193 -4.99 14.49 20.52
C GLY A 193 -6.50 14.61 20.71
N ALA A 194 -7.19 13.46 20.60
CA ALA A 194 -8.60 13.33 20.94
C ALA A 194 -8.79 12.27 22.03
N ALA A 195 -9.71 12.55 22.95
CA ALA A 195 -10.15 11.58 23.93
C ALA A 195 -10.99 10.50 23.25
N VAL A 196 -10.71 9.24 23.56
CA VAL A 196 -11.41 8.09 23.01
C VAL A 196 -11.92 7.23 24.15
N LEU A 197 -13.20 6.94 24.11
CA LEU A 197 -13.82 5.95 24.97
C LEU A 197 -13.88 4.61 24.22
N ARG A 198 -13.26 3.59 24.80
CA ARG A 198 -13.42 2.20 24.38
C ARG A 198 -14.25 1.44 25.40
N SER A 199 -15.30 0.74 24.93
CA SER A 199 -16.14 -0.08 25.79
C SER A 199 -16.61 -1.35 25.08
N ASP A 200 -16.84 -2.41 25.85
CA ASP A 200 -17.46 -3.63 25.34
C ASP A 200 -18.98 -3.44 25.28
N VAL A 201 -19.55 -3.72 24.11
CA VAL A 201 -20.99 -3.57 23.85
C VAL A 201 -21.56 -4.82 23.20
N ARG A 202 -22.88 -4.88 23.10
CA ARG A 202 -23.59 -5.92 22.37
C ARG A 202 -24.49 -5.32 21.31
N VAL A 203 -24.46 -5.91 20.12
CA VAL A 203 -25.34 -5.59 18.99
C VAL A 203 -26.10 -6.85 18.64
N GLY A 204 -27.42 -6.85 18.78
CA GLY A 204 -28.24 -8.06 18.52
C GLY A 204 -27.92 -9.26 19.41
N GLY A 205 -27.18 -9.08 20.51
CA GLY A 205 -26.69 -10.14 21.40
C GLY A 205 -25.24 -10.56 21.14
N ASP A 206 -24.68 -10.18 19.99
CA ASP A 206 -23.28 -10.46 19.64
C ASP A 206 -22.33 -9.45 20.28
N PRO A 207 -21.17 -9.90 20.80
CA PRO A 207 -20.17 -9.02 21.38
C PRO A 207 -19.52 -8.15 20.29
N ALA A 208 -19.44 -6.85 20.56
CA ALA A 208 -18.75 -5.88 19.72
C ALA A 208 -17.99 -4.87 20.60
N THR A 209 -17.04 -4.16 19.99
CA THR A 209 -16.35 -3.05 20.67
C THR A 209 -16.95 -1.73 20.23
N LEU A 210 -17.33 -0.89 21.19
CA LEU A 210 -17.68 0.51 20.94
C LEU A 210 -16.41 1.35 21.01
N ILE A 211 -16.21 2.17 19.99
CA ILE A 211 -15.23 3.25 19.98
C ILE A 211 -16.03 4.55 19.86
N ALA A 212 -15.97 5.39 20.89
CA ALA A 212 -16.59 6.71 20.87
C ALA A 212 -15.50 7.78 20.94
N LEU A 213 -15.47 8.66 19.94
CA LEU A 213 -14.52 9.78 19.85
C LEU A 213 -15.21 10.99 19.21
N PRO A 214 -14.75 12.23 19.44
CA PRO A 214 -15.34 13.41 18.81
C PRO A 214 -15.28 13.27 17.28
N ALA A 215 -16.43 13.18 16.61
CA ALA A 215 -16.50 12.87 15.19
C ALA A 215 -15.77 13.94 14.34
N SER A 216 -15.75 15.19 14.81
CA SER A 216 -15.01 16.30 14.19
C SER A 216 -13.49 16.10 14.18
N GLU A 217 -12.94 15.35 15.14
CA GLU A 217 -11.50 15.10 15.27
C GLU A 217 -11.03 13.88 14.47
N LEU A 218 -11.96 13.08 13.94
CA LEU A 218 -11.66 11.80 13.32
C LEU A 218 -10.71 11.91 12.12
N GLY A 219 -10.84 12.97 11.32
CA GLY A 219 -9.93 13.25 10.21
C GLY A 219 -8.53 13.71 10.66
N THR A 220 -8.42 14.28 11.86
CA THR A 220 -7.18 14.79 12.43
C THR A 220 -6.39 13.68 13.13
N VAL A 221 -7.03 12.91 14.01
CA VAL A 221 -6.34 11.92 14.87
C VAL A 221 -6.19 10.54 14.24
N ALA A 222 -6.97 10.24 13.19
CA ALA A 222 -6.93 8.98 12.45
C ALA A 222 -6.71 9.21 10.94
N PRO A 223 -5.69 9.97 10.52
CA PRO A 223 -5.53 10.37 9.12
C PRO A 223 -5.31 9.16 8.21
N GLY A 224 -6.07 9.11 7.11
CA GLY A 224 -5.94 8.04 6.11
C GLY A 224 -6.47 6.67 6.55
N THR A 225 -7.12 6.56 7.71
CA THR A 225 -7.81 5.33 8.13
C THR A 225 -9.17 5.17 7.47
N LEU A 226 -9.83 6.29 7.14
CA LEU A 226 -11.08 6.34 6.36
C LEU A 226 -10.86 7.15 5.07
N GLU A 227 -11.56 6.77 4.00
CA GLU A 227 -11.47 7.48 2.71
C GLU A 227 -12.13 8.87 2.76
N HIS A 228 -13.26 8.99 3.45
CA HIS A 228 -14.08 10.22 3.53
C HIS A 228 -14.44 10.56 4.99
N PRO A 229 -13.45 10.91 5.84
CA PRO A 229 -13.67 11.09 7.28
C PRO A 229 -14.67 12.21 7.60
N ALA A 230 -14.72 13.27 6.78
CA ALA A 230 -15.67 14.37 6.96
C ALA A 230 -17.13 13.96 6.70
N GLU A 231 -17.37 13.06 5.75
CA GLU A 231 -18.72 12.53 5.48
C GLU A 231 -19.17 11.60 6.59
N VAL A 232 -18.27 10.75 7.08
CA VAL A 232 -18.54 9.89 8.25
C VAL A 232 -18.80 10.74 9.49
N ALA A 233 -18.02 11.79 9.72
CA ALA A 233 -18.22 12.71 10.83
C ALA A 233 -19.58 13.41 10.75
N ALA A 234 -20.00 13.84 9.54
CA ALA A 234 -21.31 14.44 9.33
C ALA A 234 -22.46 13.45 9.54
N ALA A 235 -22.28 12.18 9.17
CA ALA A 235 -23.28 11.13 9.39
C ALA A 235 -23.42 10.76 10.88
N LEU A 236 -22.35 10.87 11.67
CA LEU A 236 -22.36 10.62 13.11
C LEU A 236 -22.77 11.84 13.94
N ALA A 237 -22.87 13.01 13.32
CA ALA A 237 -23.28 14.22 14.03
C ALA A 237 -24.73 14.05 14.52
N PRO A 238 -25.02 14.40 15.79
CA PRO A 238 -26.37 14.28 16.32
C PRO A 238 -27.32 15.17 15.52
N GLU A 239 -28.42 14.59 15.02
CA GLU A 239 -29.49 15.39 14.45
C GLU A 239 -30.06 16.29 15.55
N SER A 240 -30.15 17.59 15.30
CA SER A 240 -30.66 18.61 16.26
C SER A 240 -32.14 18.44 16.65
N SER A 241 -32.75 17.30 16.35
CA SER A 241 -34.19 17.04 16.39
C SER A 241 -34.56 16.07 17.53
N GLY A 242 -34.61 16.60 18.75
CA GLY A 242 -35.32 15.98 19.88
C GLY A 242 -34.47 15.12 20.83
N ALA A 243 -34.74 15.23 22.13
CA ALA A 243 -34.02 14.57 23.23
C ALA A 243 -34.16 13.03 23.29
N GLU A 244 -34.74 12.40 22.26
CA GLU A 244 -35.04 10.97 22.20
C GLU A 244 -34.68 10.35 20.83
N ALA A 245 -33.92 11.08 20.00
CA ALA A 245 -33.44 10.54 18.73
C ALA A 245 -32.46 9.35 18.98
N PRO A 246 -32.52 8.29 18.15
CA PRO A 246 -31.56 7.20 18.25
C PRO A 246 -30.14 7.70 17.98
N LEU A 247 -29.16 7.10 18.67
CA LEU A 247 -27.75 7.45 18.51
C LEU A 247 -27.28 7.07 17.09
N PRO A 248 -26.84 8.02 16.25
CA PRO A 248 -26.24 7.68 14.97
C PRO A 248 -24.90 6.99 15.18
N VAL A 249 -24.74 5.81 14.59
CA VAL A 249 -23.52 5.02 14.70
C VAL A 249 -23.03 4.49 13.36
N ALA A 250 -21.72 4.35 13.27
CA ALA A 250 -21.05 3.71 12.15
C ALA A 250 -20.75 2.27 12.53
N VAL A 251 -21.18 1.32 11.70
CA VAL A 251 -21.04 -0.12 12.00
C VAL A 251 -20.02 -0.75 11.07
N ASP A 252 -19.14 -1.58 11.63
CA ASP A 252 -18.22 -2.40 10.85
C ASP A 252 -18.99 -3.33 9.88
N ALA A 253 -18.52 -3.47 8.65
CA ALA A 253 -19.22 -4.25 7.62
C ALA A 253 -19.41 -5.72 8.02
N ALA A 254 -18.44 -6.33 8.71
CA ALA A 254 -18.58 -7.70 9.18
C ALA A 254 -19.59 -7.81 10.33
N LEU A 255 -19.65 -6.78 11.20
CA LEU A 255 -20.68 -6.70 12.25
C LEU A 255 -22.08 -6.49 11.66
N ALA A 256 -22.20 -5.62 10.66
CA ALA A 256 -23.45 -5.34 9.96
C ALA A 256 -24.01 -6.60 9.28
N GLU A 257 -23.13 -7.37 8.60
CA GLU A 257 -23.50 -8.64 7.99
C GLU A 257 -23.91 -9.68 9.05
N LEU A 258 -23.17 -9.78 10.16
CA LEU A 258 -23.47 -10.72 11.25
C LEU A 258 -24.81 -10.42 11.92
N ALA A 259 -25.06 -9.15 12.23
CA ALA A 259 -26.27 -8.69 12.90
C ALA A 259 -27.47 -8.53 11.94
N GLY A 260 -27.24 -8.55 10.62
CA GLY A 260 -28.26 -8.36 9.60
C GLY A 260 -28.84 -6.95 9.57
N VAL A 261 -28.02 -5.93 9.86
CA VAL A 261 -28.41 -4.51 9.89
C VAL A 261 -27.78 -3.73 8.74
N GLY A 262 -28.53 -2.79 8.16
CA GLY A 262 -28.09 -1.88 7.11
C GLY A 262 -28.27 -0.41 7.51
N VAL A 263 -27.82 0.49 6.64
CA VAL A 263 -27.95 1.95 6.85
C VAL A 263 -29.42 2.33 7.00
N GLY A 264 -29.74 3.08 8.06
CA GLY A 264 -31.10 3.49 8.43
C GLY A 264 -31.83 2.51 9.35
N ASP A 265 -31.25 1.34 9.64
CA ASP A 265 -31.86 0.39 10.56
C ASP A 265 -31.56 0.79 12.02
N GLY A 266 -32.60 0.73 12.85
CA GLY A 266 -32.50 0.94 14.30
C GLY A 266 -32.23 -0.36 15.05
N PHE A 267 -31.39 -0.30 16.08
CA PHE A 267 -31.11 -1.42 16.97
C PHE A 267 -30.78 -0.94 18.39
N ASP A 268 -30.91 -1.83 19.37
CA ASP A 268 -30.52 -1.53 20.75
C ASP A 268 -29.06 -1.91 20.99
N LEU A 269 -28.28 -0.93 21.43
CA LEU A 269 -26.87 -1.07 21.77
C LEU A 269 -26.76 -1.38 23.27
N GLY A 270 -26.37 -2.61 23.60
CA GLY A 270 -26.26 -3.08 24.97
C GLY A 270 -24.91 -2.71 25.60
N ILE A 271 -24.90 -1.93 26.68
CA ILE A 271 -23.69 -1.41 27.31
C ILE A 271 -23.43 -2.08 28.67
N GLY A 272 -22.21 -2.59 28.83
CA GLY A 272 -21.68 -3.11 30.10
C GLY A 272 -22.38 -4.39 30.61
N ALA A 273 -22.02 -4.80 31.83
CA ALA A 273 -22.49 -6.06 32.42
C ALA A 273 -24.00 -6.08 32.76
N VAL A 274 -24.61 -4.90 32.93
CA VAL A 274 -26.04 -4.75 33.25
C VAL A 274 -26.90 -4.63 31.98
N ASN A 275 -26.28 -4.71 30.79
CA ASN A 275 -26.89 -4.64 29.47
C ASN A 275 -27.88 -3.46 29.32
N ARG A 276 -27.42 -2.25 29.66
CA ARG A 276 -28.24 -1.04 29.45
C ARG A 276 -28.41 -0.84 27.95
N LEU A 277 -29.64 -0.69 27.51
CA LEU A 277 -29.97 -0.54 26.09
C LEU A 277 -29.99 0.96 25.74
N VAL A 278 -29.21 1.32 24.74
CA VAL A 278 -29.23 2.64 24.11
C VAL A 278 -29.75 2.46 22.68
N PRO A 279 -30.86 3.10 22.30
CA PRO A 279 -31.35 3.02 20.93
C PRO A 279 -30.33 3.68 20.00
N ALA A 280 -29.91 2.95 18.97
CA ALA A 280 -28.94 3.38 17.98
C ALA A 280 -29.50 3.17 16.57
N GLU A 281 -29.02 3.95 15.61
CA GLU A 281 -29.35 3.83 14.19
C GLU A 281 -28.05 3.74 13.38
N VAL A 282 -28.01 2.83 12.41
CA VAL A 282 -26.87 2.69 11.51
C VAL A 282 -26.84 3.89 10.56
N ALA A 283 -26.03 4.90 10.87
CA ALA A 283 -25.85 6.06 10.00
C ALA A 283 -24.98 5.73 8.78
N VAL A 284 -23.98 4.85 8.96
CA VAL A 284 -23.06 4.44 7.89
C VAL A 284 -22.47 3.06 8.19
N VAL A 285 -22.14 2.31 7.14
CA VAL A 285 -21.39 1.04 7.27
C VAL A 285 -19.96 1.27 6.78
N LEU A 286 -18.98 0.95 7.63
CA LEU A 286 -17.56 1.11 7.34
C LEU A 286 -16.91 -0.23 7.01
N PRO A 287 -15.92 -0.29 6.10
CA PRO A 287 -15.19 -1.52 5.83
C PRO A 287 -14.39 -2.02 7.04
N ALA A 288 -13.93 -1.09 7.90
CA ALA A 288 -13.28 -1.37 9.17
C ALA A 288 -13.40 -0.15 10.09
N VAL A 289 -13.63 -0.37 11.38
CA VAL A 289 -13.57 0.70 12.39
C VAL A 289 -12.10 0.88 12.86
N PRO A 290 -11.54 2.11 12.82
CA PRO A 290 -10.17 2.36 13.27
C PRO A 290 -9.96 1.92 14.73
N GLY A 291 -8.85 1.26 15.02
CA GLY A 291 -8.44 0.89 16.38
C GLY A 291 -9.16 -0.31 16.99
N ALA A 292 -10.23 -0.83 16.37
CA ALA A 292 -11.08 -1.86 16.97
C ALA A 292 -10.42 -3.24 17.01
N GLY A 293 -9.73 -3.66 15.94
CA GLY A 293 -9.14 -5.00 15.81
C GLY A 293 -10.15 -6.16 15.80
N ALA A 294 -11.45 -5.87 15.90
CA ALA A 294 -12.57 -6.79 16.02
C ALA A 294 -13.87 -6.10 15.51
N PRO A 295 -14.98 -6.83 15.33
CA PRO A 295 -16.28 -6.22 14.99
C PRO A 295 -16.63 -5.10 15.97
N ALA A 296 -16.93 -3.92 15.43
CA ALA A 296 -17.04 -2.71 16.23
C ALA A 296 -18.06 -1.72 15.70
N VAL A 297 -18.42 -0.81 16.60
CA VAL A 297 -19.30 0.32 16.35
C VAL A 297 -18.53 1.59 16.69
N LEU A 298 -18.60 2.58 15.82
CA LEU A 298 -18.05 3.91 16.01
C LEU A 298 -19.18 4.90 16.25
N ALA A 299 -19.06 5.72 17.28
CA ALA A 299 -20.03 6.76 17.62
C ALA A 299 -19.32 8.09 17.90
N ASP A 300 -20.06 9.19 17.77
CA ASP A 300 -19.61 10.46 18.33
C ASP A 300 -19.62 10.41 19.86
N LEU A 301 -18.55 10.88 20.49
CA LEU A 301 -18.40 10.81 21.95
C LEU A 301 -19.48 11.62 22.68
N ASP A 302 -19.70 12.86 22.27
CA ASP A 302 -20.66 13.74 22.93
C ASP A 302 -22.10 13.22 22.75
N ALA A 303 -22.43 12.73 21.54
CA ALA A 303 -23.72 12.11 21.26
C ALA A 303 -23.93 10.83 22.09
N PHE A 304 -22.90 10.00 22.24
CA PHE A 304 -22.96 8.79 23.03
C PHE A 304 -23.16 9.08 24.52
N GLU A 305 -22.43 10.05 25.07
CA GLU A 305 -22.59 10.47 26.47
C GLU A 305 -23.99 11.02 26.74
N ALA A 306 -24.53 11.82 25.80
CA ALA A 306 -25.91 12.32 25.88
C ALA A 306 -26.94 11.18 25.85
N ALA A 307 -26.79 10.22 24.93
CA ALA A 307 -27.69 9.07 24.82
C ALA A 307 -27.66 8.18 26.07
N LEU A 308 -26.48 7.97 26.66
CA LEU A 308 -26.32 7.26 27.94
C LEU A 308 -27.00 7.99 29.10
N SER A 309 -26.88 9.33 29.13
CA SER A 309 -27.53 10.16 30.14
C SER A 309 -29.05 10.01 30.10
N VAL A 310 -29.64 10.04 28.88
CA VAL A 310 -31.07 9.80 28.66
C VAL A 310 -31.48 8.40 29.10
N ALA A 311 -30.66 7.39 28.83
CA ALA A 311 -30.87 6.00 29.30
C ALA A 311 -30.64 5.80 30.82
N GLY A 312 -30.48 6.88 31.60
CA GLY A 312 -30.30 6.85 33.05
C GLY A 312 -28.93 6.32 33.49
N GLY A 313 -27.93 6.42 32.61
CA GLY A 313 -26.55 6.03 32.86
C GLY A 313 -25.60 7.20 33.04
N ALA A 314 -24.49 6.94 33.72
CA ALA A 314 -23.31 7.80 33.66
C ALA A 314 -22.37 7.20 32.60
N ALA A 315 -21.89 8.05 31.68
CA ALA A 315 -20.85 7.63 30.75
C ALA A 315 -19.57 7.32 31.52
N PRO A 316 -18.90 6.19 31.26
CA PRO A 316 -17.55 5.97 31.75
C PRO A 316 -16.62 7.04 31.16
N PRO A 317 -15.60 7.49 31.92
CA PRO A 317 -14.65 8.45 31.38
C PRO A 317 -13.90 7.83 30.20
N ALA A 318 -13.49 8.67 29.24
CA ALA A 318 -12.61 8.25 28.15
C ALA A 318 -11.39 7.52 28.71
N THR A 319 -11.08 6.37 28.12
CA THR A 319 -10.06 5.44 28.61
C THR A 319 -8.75 5.56 27.84
N GLU A 320 -8.78 6.23 26.70
CA GLU A 320 -7.68 6.32 25.76
C GLU A 320 -7.55 7.73 25.20
N ARG A 321 -6.35 8.04 24.70
CA ARG A 321 -6.09 9.24 23.91
C ARG A 321 -5.39 8.84 22.62
N TRP A 322 -5.96 9.26 21.49
CA TRP A 322 -5.36 9.03 20.16
C TRP A 322 -4.70 10.32 19.70
N LEU A 323 -3.49 10.22 19.18
CA LEU A 323 -2.65 11.36 18.81
C LEU A 323 -2.25 11.29 17.34
N ALA A 324 -2.22 12.45 16.70
CA ALA A 324 -1.55 12.70 15.43
C ALA A 324 -0.29 13.55 15.69
N ALA A 325 0.86 13.03 15.30
CA ALA A 325 2.16 13.58 15.60
C ALA A 325 3.07 13.52 14.37
N ASP A 326 3.78 14.62 14.07
CA ASP A 326 4.70 14.66 12.91
C ASP A 326 5.81 13.58 12.99
N ASP A 327 6.23 13.22 14.21
CA ASP A 327 7.10 12.08 14.49
C ASP A 327 6.48 11.18 15.57
N PRO A 328 5.72 10.13 15.20
CA PRO A 328 5.04 9.27 16.14
C PRO A 328 6.01 8.44 17.00
N THR A 329 7.24 8.19 16.53
CA THR A 329 8.24 7.44 17.29
C THR A 329 8.83 8.31 18.40
N ALA A 330 9.14 9.56 18.10
CA ALA A 330 9.59 10.52 19.10
C ALA A 330 8.49 10.83 20.12
N ALA A 331 7.25 11.00 19.66
CA ALA A 331 6.08 11.20 20.53
C ALA A 331 5.90 10.02 21.50
N ALA A 332 5.90 8.79 21.00
CA ALA A 332 5.80 7.59 21.84
C ALA A 332 6.93 7.52 22.88
N ALA A 333 8.18 7.79 22.47
CA ALA A 333 9.32 7.80 23.37
C ALA A 333 9.22 8.89 24.46
N ALA A 334 8.71 10.08 24.12
CA ALA A 334 8.48 11.17 25.07
C ALA A 334 7.40 10.81 26.10
N ILE A 335 6.30 10.20 25.65
CA ILE A 335 5.23 9.71 26.52
C ILE A 335 5.74 8.61 27.46
N ASP A 336 6.51 7.65 26.92
CA ASP A 336 7.09 6.58 27.72
C ASP A 336 8.10 7.10 28.75
N ALA A 337 8.90 8.10 28.41
CA ALA A 337 9.83 8.74 29.32
C ALA A 337 9.13 9.56 30.41
N ALA A 338 7.96 10.14 30.11
CA ALA A 338 7.15 10.89 31.06
C ALA A 338 6.29 10.00 31.97
N ARG A 339 6.08 8.72 31.60
CA ARG A 339 5.29 7.79 32.41
C ARG A 339 6.03 7.52 33.72
N PRO A 340 5.39 7.71 34.90
CA PRO A 340 6.02 7.38 36.16
C PRO A 340 6.41 5.90 36.18
N SER A 341 7.64 5.61 36.56
CA SER A 341 8.18 4.25 36.65
C SER A 341 7.45 3.46 37.74
N GLY A 342 6.29 2.88 37.41
CA GLY A 342 5.46 2.10 38.33
C GLY A 342 3.96 2.31 38.12
N SER A 343 3.44 1.82 37.00
CA SER A 343 2.01 1.52 36.81
C SER A 343 1.88 0.27 35.96
#